data_AF-A0A7Y0X606-F1
#
_entry.id   AF-A0A7Y0X606-F1
#
_cell.length_a   1.000
_cell.length_b   1.000
_cell.length_c   1.000
_cell.angle_alpha   90.00
_cell.angle_beta   90.00
_cell.angle_gamma   90.00
#
_symmetry.space_group_name_H-M   'P 1'
#
loop_
_entity.id
_entity.type
_entity.pdbx_description
1 polymer ?
#
loop_
_entity_poly.entity_id
_entity_poly.type
_entity_poly.pdbx_seq_one_letter_code
_entity_poly.pdbx_strand_id
1 'polypeptide(L)'
;NTLRFDYDNDFCLPGCSLPHMIPTEEGFNQSAQQLVLNNVDLIVVYDKSGTLAAPRAWWMFKAMGHDNVRVLNGGLPAWLE
;
A
#
# COMPACT_ATOMS: atom_id res chain seq x y z
N ASN A 1 12.73 7.33 6.07
CA ASN A 1 12.72 5.89 5.75
C ASN A 1 11.46 5.64 4.94
N THR A 2 11.56 5.33 3.65
CA THR A 2 10.39 5.06 2.80
C THR A 2 10.55 3.71 2.13
N LEU A 3 9.46 2.95 2.04
CA LEU A 3 9.42 1.64 1.41
C LEU A 3 8.55 1.73 0.16
N ARG A 4 8.94 1.03 -0.90
CA ARG A 4 8.14 0.96 -2.13
C ARG A 4 7.03 -0.08 -1.93
N PHE A 5 5.79 0.34 -2.13
CA PHE A 5 4.62 -0.53 -2.17
C PHE A 5 4.14 -0.63 -3.62
N ASP A 6 4.21 -1.82 -4.21
CA ASP A 6 3.87 -2.07 -5.61
C ASP A 6 2.66 -3.01 -5.71
N TYR A 7 1.47 -2.46 -5.95
CA TYR A 7 0.24 -3.25 -6.08
C TYR A 7 0.03 -3.85 -7.47
N ASP A 8 0.97 -3.65 -8.40
CA ASP A 8 0.94 -4.25 -9.73
C ASP A 8 1.70 -5.57 -9.74
N ASN A 9 2.79 -5.66 -8.96
CA ASN A 9 3.70 -6.79 -8.99
C ASN A 9 3.78 -7.55 -7.65
N ASP A 10 3.73 -6.85 -6.52
CA ASP A 10 4.03 -7.45 -5.21
C ASP A 10 2.75 -7.68 -4.38
N PHE A 11 1.82 -6.72 -4.42
CA PHE A 11 0.53 -6.79 -3.73
C PHE A 11 -0.63 -6.98 -4.72
N CYS A 12 -0.52 -7.99 -5.57
CA CYS A 12 -1.54 -8.34 -6.57
C CYS A 12 -1.92 -9.83 -6.50
N LEU A 13 -3.12 -10.17 -7.00
CA LEU A 13 -3.61 -11.55 -7.06
C LEU A 13 -2.88 -12.35 -8.17
N PRO A 14 -2.07 -13.37 -7.83
CA PRO A 14 -1.33 -14.14 -8.82
C PRO A 14 -2.25 -14.92 -9.77
N GLY A 15 -1.92 -14.94 -11.06
CA GLY A 15 -2.64 -15.70 -12.07
C GLY A 15 -4.01 -15.11 -12.46
N CYS A 16 -4.40 -13.95 -11.92
CA CYS A 16 -5.62 -13.27 -12.34
C CYS A 16 -5.42 -12.56 -13.69
N SER A 17 -6.38 -12.71 -14.61
CA SER A 17 -6.37 -12.01 -15.90
C SER A 17 -6.79 -10.53 -15.79
N LEU A 18 -7.35 -10.12 -14.65
CA LEU A 18 -7.77 -8.75 -14.39
C LEU A 18 -6.64 -7.96 -13.71
N PRO A 19 -6.45 -6.68 -14.05
CA PRO A 19 -5.41 -5.85 -13.44
C PRO A 19 -5.76 -5.43 -12.00
N HIS A 20 -4.74 -5.17 -11.19
CA HIS A 20 -4.84 -4.57 -9.85
C HIS A 20 -5.74 -5.31 -8.85
N MET A 21 -5.99 -6.60 -9.09
CA MET A 21 -6.79 -7.42 -8.19
C MET A 21 -6.04 -7.60 -6.88
N ILE A 22 -6.73 -7.37 -5.76
CA ILE A 22 -6.15 -7.51 -4.43
C ILE A 22 -5.77 -8.98 -4.18
N PRO A 23 -4.59 -9.28 -3.59
CA PRO A 23 -4.21 -10.64 -3.24
C PRO A 23 -5.12 -11.22 -2.16
N THR A 24 -4.95 -12.51 -1.88
CA THR A 24 -5.49 -13.12 -0.66
C THR A 24 -4.85 -12.49 0.58
N GLU A 25 -5.47 -12.67 1.75
CA GLU A 25 -4.89 -12.23 3.02
C GLU A 25 -3.49 -12.80 3.25
N GLU A 26 -3.30 -14.09 2.96
CA GLU A 26 -1.99 -14.74 3.06
C GLU A 26 -0.96 -14.09 2.13
N GLY A 27 -1.31 -13.85 0.86
CA GLY A 27 -0.41 -13.22 -0.11
C GLY A 27 -0.06 -11.78 0.29
N PHE A 28 -1.04 -11.02 0.78
CA PHE A 28 -0.80 -9.67 1.30
C PHE A 28 0.18 -9.69 2.47
N ASN A 29 -0.02 -10.58 3.43
CA ASN A 29 0.83 -10.70 4.61
C ASN A 29 2.25 -11.13 4.26
N GLN A 30 2.43 -12.03 3.28
CA GLN A 30 3.75 -12.41 2.79
C GLN A 30 4.49 -11.20 2.19
N SER A 31 3.85 -10.42 1.32
CA SER A 31 4.45 -9.22 0.74
C SER A 31 4.72 -8.13 1.79
N ALA A 32 3.83 -7.95 2.76
CA ALA A 32 4.02 -7.01 3.87
C ALA A 32 5.22 -7.39 4.77
N GLN A 33 5.42 -8.68 5.03
CA GLN A 33 6.57 -9.18 5.78
C GLN A 33 7.89 -8.96 5.05
N GLN A 34 7.91 -9.07 3.72
CA GLN A 34 9.11 -8.75 2.92
C GLN A 34 9.49 -7.27 3.01
N LEU A 35 8.49 -6.39 3.21
CA LEU A 35 8.71 -4.98 3.52
C LEU A 35 9.00 -4.72 5.01
N VAL A 36 9.06 -5.76 5.85
CA VAL A 36 9.32 -5.67 7.30
C VAL A 36 8.28 -4.78 8.01
N LEU A 37 7.03 -4.81 7.53
CA LEU A 37 5.91 -4.12 8.16
C LEU A 37 5.32 -4.94 9.30
N ASN A 38 4.95 -4.28 10.39
CA ASN A 38 4.34 -4.87 11.57
C ASN A 38 2.94 -4.30 11.81
N ASN A 39 2.09 -5.08 12.48
CA ASN A 39 0.71 -4.68 12.78
C ASN A 39 0.59 -3.45 13.68
N VAL A 40 1.67 -3.09 14.39
CA VAL A 40 1.72 -1.93 15.29
C VAL A 40 2.22 -0.65 14.60
N ASP A 41 2.73 -0.77 13.37
CA ASP A 41 3.32 0.36 12.67
C ASP A 41 2.25 1.40 12.32
N LEU A 42 2.67 2.67 12.30
CA LEU A 42 1.90 3.73 11.63
C LEU A 42 2.35 3.78 10.18
N ILE A 43 1.45 3.40 9.27
CA ILE A 43 1.74 3.42 7.83
C ILE A 43 1.22 4.74 7.25
N VAL A 44 2.13 5.54 6.68
CA VAL A 44 1.77 6.73 5.90
C VAL A 44 2.03 6.43 4.43
N VAL A 45 0.96 6.30 3.64
CA VAL A 45 1.06 6.07 2.20
C VAL A 45 1.00 7.39 1.44
N TYR A 46 1.80 7.48 0.39
CA TYR A 46 1.85 8.63 -0.50
C TYR A 46 2.30 8.19 -1.90
N ASP A 47 2.07 9.02 -2.90
CA ASP A 47 2.57 8.81 -4.24
C ASP A 47 3.18 10.10 -4.81
N LYS A 48 3.82 9.98 -5.97
CA LYS A 48 4.49 11.10 -6.67
C LYS A 48 3.53 12.01 -7.43
N SER A 49 2.27 11.60 -7.59
CA SER A 49 1.25 12.27 -8.40
C SER A 49 0.24 13.04 -7.54
N GLY A 50 0.58 13.32 -6.28
CA GLY A 50 -0.30 13.95 -5.30
C GLY A 50 -1.16 12.92 -4.57
N THR A 51 -2.19 12.37 -5.21
CA THR A 51 -3.07 11.36 -4.59
C THR A 51 -3.80 10.54 -5.66
N LEU A 52 -3.05 9.70 -6.38
CA LEU A 52 -3.60 8.81 -7.41
C LEU A 52 -3.59 7.35 -6.95
N ALA A 53 -2.44 6.87 -6.54
CA ALA A 53 -2.16 5.48 -6.18
C ALA A 53 -2.19 5.24 -4.67
N ALA A 54 -1.83 6.26 -3.87
CA ALA A 54 -1.80 6.15 -2.41
C ALA A 54 -3.14 5.73 -1.78
N PRO A 55 -4.32 6.23 -2.22
CA PRO A 55 -5.59 5.77 -1.68
C PRO A 55 -5.86 4.27 -1.88
N ARG A 56 -5.33 3.67 -2.96
CA ARG A 56 -5.45 2.24 -3.20
C ARG A 56 -4.69 1.44 -2.15
N ALA A 57 -3.44 1.80 -1.88
CA ALA A 57 -2.64 1.18 -0.84
C ALA A 57 -3.30 1.33 0.54
N TRP A 58 -3.78 2.54 0.88
CA TRP A 58 -4.53 2.80 2.11
C TRP A 58 -5.73 1.86 2.25
N TRP A 59 -6.54 1.73 1.20
CA TRP A 59 -7.71 0.85 1.21
C TRP A 59 -7.31 -0.62 1.38
N MET A 60 -6.23 -1.08 0.74
CA MET A 60 -5.77 -2.46 0.86
C MET A 60 -5.35 -2.79 2.30
N PHE A 61 -4.59 -1.91 2.97
CA PHE A 61 -4.24 -2.09 4.38
C PHE A 61 -5.49 -2.16 5.27
N LYS A 62 -6.47 -1.28 5.05
CA LYS A 62 -7.75 -1.30 5.77
C LYS A 62 -8.54 -2.59 5.53
N ALA A 63 -8.58 -3.06 4.29
CA ALA A 63 -9.26 -4.31 3.93
C ALA A 63 -8.63 -5.54 4.59
N MET A 64 -7.32 -5.47 4.87
CA MET A 64 -6.55 -6.51 5.58
C MET A 64 -6.52 -6.30 7.11
N GLY A 65 -7.35 -5.41 7.64
CA GLY A 65 -7.50 -5.18 9.09
C GLY A 65 -6.44 -4.28 9.72
N HIS A 66 -5.54 -3.67 8.94
CA HIS A 66 -4.57 -2.70 9.44
C HIS A 66 -5.17 -1.29 9.47
N ASP A 67 -5.72 -0.88 10.62
CA ASP A 67 -6.39 0.41 10.78
C ASP A 67 -5.45 1.61 10.96
N ASN A 68 -4.21 1.37 11.37
CA ASN A 68 -3.22 2.42 11.65
C ASN A 68 -2.51 2.92 10.38
N VAL A 69 -3.29 3.18 9.33
CA VAL A 69 -2.81 3.69 8.03
C VAL A 69 -3.41 5.07 7.73
N ARG A 70 -2.62 5.97 7.13
CA ARG A 70 -3.00 7.33 6.73
C ARG A 70 -2.50 7.62 5.32
N VAL A 71 -3.18 8.53 4.62
CA VAL A 71 -2.71 9.07 3.34
C VAL A 71 -2.06 10.43 3.59
N LEU A 72 -0.88 10.66 3.01
CA LEU A 72 -0.25 11.98 3.02
C LEU A 72 -1.02 12.93 2.09
N ASN A 73 -1.69 13.92 2.67
CA ASN A 73 -2.47 14.89 1.91
C ASN A 73 -1.55 15.69 0.96
N GLY A 74 -1.89 15.72 -0.33
CA GLY A 74 -1.08 16.36 -1.37
C GLY A 74 0.15 15.56 -1.84
N GLY A 75 0.40 14.38 -1.25
CA GLY A 75 1.45 13.45 -1.68
C GLY A 75 2.86 14.01 -1.58
N LEU A 76 3.77 13.40 -2.35
CA LEU A 76 5.15 13.88 -2.43
C LEU A 76 5.28 15.34 -2.93
N PRO A 77 4.48 15.80 -3.92
CA PRO A 77 4.55 17.19 -4.36
C PRO A 77 4.41 18.19 -3.22
N ALA A 78 3.35 18.08 -2.40
CA ALA A 78 3.11 18.98 -1.28
C ALA A 78 4.13 18.83 -0.13
N TRP A 79 4.88 17.72 -0.07
CA TRP A 79 5.94 17.51 0.92
C TRP A 79 7.25 18.21 0.54
N LEU A 80 7.52 18.38 -0.75
CA LEU A 80 8.76 18.97 -1.26
C LEU A 80 8.71 20.50 -1.39
N GLU A 81 7.53 21.09 -1.23
CA GLU A 81 7.34 22.54 -1.11
C GLU A 81 7.94 23.08 0.19
#